data_AF-A0A969Z889-F1
#
_entry.id   AF-A0A969Z889-F1
#
_cell.length_a   1.000
_cell.length_b   1.000
_cell.length_c   1.000
_cell.angle_alpha   90.00
_cell.angle_beta   90.00
_cell.angle_gamma   90.00
#
_symmetry.space_group_name_H-M   'P 1'
#
loop_
_entity.id
_entity.type
_entity.pdbx_description
1 polymer ?
#
loop_
_entity_poly.entity_id
_entity_poly.type
_entity_poly.pdbx_seq_one_letter_code
_entity_poly.pdbx_strand_id
1 'polypeptide(L)'
;MKVVVNDENNIIVYINNFHVDKVIFKEKEELEKYFLQLFNRLKKFYRIILQGYYDIKVYIDKFYGIIIQMKRDSIDYCDYFGNQIDMRITIEDNDSFLYHIDDIFSIDSKILKKVNIIRYKNNFYVKIIKPLENMEFAKLLENSTIIYDYEVNNVLKKGKPLNVFS
;
A
#
# COMPACT_ATOMS: atom_id res chain seq x y z
N MET A 1 -1.19 -10.94 2.88
CA MET A 1 -0.87 -10.24 1.61
C MET A 1 -2.10 -10.25 0.72
N LYS A 2 -2.42 -9.13 0.08
CA LYS A 2 -3.48 -9.03 -0.94
C LYS A 2 -2.84 -8.59 -2.26
N VAL A 3 -3.31 -9.16 -3.37
CA VAL A 3 -2.84 -8.81 -4.72
C VAL A 3 -4.04 -8.35 -5.51
N VAL A 4 -3.92 -7.21 -6.19
CA VAL A 4 -4.92 -6.64 -7.09
C VAL A 4 -4.27 -6.52 -8.46
N VAL A 5 -4.92 -7.07 -9.47
CA VAL A 5 -4.50 -6.96 -10.88
C VAL A 5 -5.54 -6.07 -11.54
N ASN A 6 -5.16 -4.83 -11.84
CA ASN A 6 -6.08 -3.86 -12.46
C ASN A 6 -6.21 -4.11 -13.97
N ASP A 7 -5.11 -4.50 -14.61
CA ASP A 7 -4.99 -4.94 -15.99
C ASP A 7 -3.73 -5.82 -16.15
N GLU A 8 -3.42 -6.27 -17.37
CA GLU A 8 -2.27 -7.15 -17.64
C GLU A 8 -0.90 -6.50 -17.31
N ASN A 9 -0.85 -5.17 -17.18
CA ASN A 9 0.38 -4.42 -16.99
C ASN A 9 0.50 -3.80 -15.59
N ASN A 10 -0.60 -3.69 -14.83
CA ASN A 10 -0.65 -3.01 -13.54
C ASN A 10 -1.04 -3.96 -12.41
N ILE A 11 -0.06 -4.27 -11.56
CA ILE A 11 -0.22 -5.15 -10.40
C ILE A 11 0.08 -4.37 -9.13
N ILE A 12 -0.82 -4.46 -8.15
CA ILE A 12 -0.69 -3.81 -6.85
C ILE A 12 -0.66 -4.90 -5.78
N VAL A 13 0.40 -4.89 -4.97
CA VAL A 13 0.59 -5.83 -3.86
C VAL A 13 0.52 -5.08 -2.55
N TYR A 14 -0.34 -5.56 -1.67
CA TYR A 14 -0.59 -5.02 -0.34
C TYR A 14 -0.03 -5.97 0.71
N ILE A 15 0.94 -5.51 1.50
CA ILE A 15 1.65 -6.33 2.48
C ILE A 15 1.65 -5.60 3.82
N ASN A 16 0.89 -6.14 4.77
CA ASN A 16 0.81 -5.57 6.10
C ASN A 16 2.08 -5.88 6.93
N ASN A 17 2.31 -5.11 8.00
CA ASN A 17 3.45 -5.25 8.91
C ASN A 17 3.53 -6.63 9.59
N PHE A 18 2.45 -7.40 9.64
CA PHE A 18 2.47 -8.79 10.12
C PHE A 18 3.27 -9.73 9.21
N HIS A 19 3.52 -9.33 7.97
CA HIS A 19 4.18 -10.14 6.94
C HIS A 19 5.45 -9.49 6.39
N VAL A 20 5.85 -8.34 6.93
CA VAL A 20 7.09 -7.63 6.60
C VAL A 20 7.97 -7.69 7.84
N ASP A 21 8.97 -8.57 7.84
CA ASP A 21 10.12 -8.39 8.74
C ASP A 21 10.68 -7.01 8.41
N LYS A 22 10.66 -6.04 9.33
CA LYS A 22 11.01 -4.61 9.10
C LYS A 22 12.02 -4.44 7.96
N VAL A 23 11.55 -4.36 6.71
CA VAL A 23 12.45 -4.42 5.57
C VAL A 23 13.05 -3.04 5.47
N ILE A 24 14.33 -2.97 5.77
CA ILE A 24 15.10 -1.74 5.63
C ILE A 24 15.55 -1.73 4.18
N PHE A 25 14.79 -1.10 3.28
CA PHE A 25 15.19 -0.95 1.87
C PHE A 25 16.33 0.07 1.72
N LYS A 26 17.48 -0.20 2.34
CA LYS A 26 18.67 0.65 2.26
C LYS A 26 19.75 0.06 1.35
N GLU A 27 19.82 -1.27 1.28
CA GLU A 27 20.84 -1.97 0.50
C GLU A 27 20.22 -2.62 -0.74
N LYS A 28 20.93 -2.52 -1.87
CA LYS A 28 20.46 -3.03 -3.16
C LYS A 28 20.28 -4.55 -3.13
N GLU A 29 21.20 -5.26 -2.49
CA GLU A 29 21.20 -6.72 -2.38
C GLU A 29 20.00 -7.22 -1.56
N GLU A 30 19.60 -6.48 -0.52
CA GLU A 30 18.42 -6.80 0.29
C GLU A 30 17.13 -6.58 -0.51
N LEU A 31 17.06 -5.48 -1.25
CA LEU A 31 15.96 -5.15 -2.16
C LEU A 31 15.78 -6.26 -3.22
N GLU A 32 16.86 -6.68 -3.86
CA GLU A 32 16.84 -7.72 -4.88
C GLU A 32 16.36 -9.07 -4.32
N LYS A 33 16.90 -9.48 -3.16
CA LYS A 33 16.45 -10.70 -2.47
C LYS A 33 14.96 -10.63 -2.11
N TYR A 34 14.50 -9.48 -1.63
CA TYR A 34 13.10 -9.27 -1.28
C TYR A 34 12.19 -9.45 -2.51
N PHE A 35 12.49 -8.76 -3.62
CA PHE A 35 11.69 -8.84 -4.84
C PHE A 35 11.73 -10.23 -5.46
N LEU A 36 12.88 -10.91 -5.46
CA LEU A 36 12.96 -12.30 -5.91
C LEU A 36 12.02 -13.22 -5.11
N GLN A 37 11.97 -13.07 -3.78
CA GLN A 37 11.05 -13.82 -2.93
C GLN A 37 9.59 -13.45 -3.20
N LEU A 38 9.30 -12.16 -3.38
CA LEU A 38 7.96 -11.68 -3.72
C LEU A 38 7.48 -12.29 -5.04
N PHE A 39 8.29 -12.27 -6.09
CA PHE A 39 7.92 -12.80 -7.41
C PHE A 39 7.71 -14.31 -7.36
N ASN A 40 8.53 -15.03 -6.61
CA ASN A 40 8.31 -16.46 -6.36
C ASN A 40 6.98 -16.73 -5.65
N ARG A 41 6.58 -15.89 -4.69
CA ARG A 41 5.26 -15.97 -4.04
C ARG A 41 4.12 -15.66 -5.01
N LEU A 42 4.25 -14.61 -5.82
CA LEU A 42 3.27 -14.24 -6.84
C LEU A 42 3.07 -15.39 -7.85
N LYS A 43 4.16 -15.98 -8.34
CA LYS A 43 4.12 -17.14 -9.23
C LYS A 43 3.44 -18.35 -8.57
N LYS A 44 3.85 -18.69 -7.34
CA LYS A 44 3.38 -19.91 -6.65
C LYS A 44 1.91 -19.82 -6.24
N PHE A 45 1.48 -18.69 -5.68
CA PHE A 45 0.18 -18.57 -5.03
C PHE A 45 -0.87 -17.84 -5.88
N TYR A 46 -0.44 -17.00 -6.83
CA TYR A 46 -1.33 -16.19 -7.67
C TYR A 46 -1.21 -16.51 -9.15
N ARG A 47 -0.28 -17.42 -9.55
CA ARG A 47 0.00 -17.78 -10.95
C ARG A 47 0.40 -16.58 -11.82
N ILE A 48 0.91 -15.52 -11.20
CA ILE A 48 1.41 -14.32 -11.88
C ILE A 48 2.88 -14.54 -12.21
N ILE A 49 3.24 -14.46 -13.48
CA ILE A 49 4.62 -14.58 -13.95
C ILE A 49 5.04 -13.21 -14.49
N LEU A 50 6.05 -12.61 -13.88
CA LEU A 50 6.58 -11.30 -14.28
C LEU A 50 7.77 -11.50 -15.22
N GLN A 51 7.74 -10.83 -16.37
CA GLN A 51 8.80 -10.84 -17.38
C GLN A 51 8.89 -9.49 -18.10
N GLY A 52 10.10 -9.10 -18.49
CA GLY A 52 10.38 -7.81 -19.12
C GLY A 52 10.70 -6.71 -18.12
N TYR A 53 10.46 -5.46 -18.52
CA TYR A 53 10.81 -4.28 -17.73
C TYR A 53 9.64 -3.80 -16.87
N TYR A 54 9.90 -3.55 -15.59
CA TYR A 54 8.91 -3.02 -14.65
C TYR A 54 9.40 -1.75 -13.95
N ASP A 55 8.56 -0.73 -13.98
CA ASP A 55 8.62 0.39 -13.05
C ASP A 55 7.89 -0.01 -11.77
N ILE A 56 8.61 -0.03 -10.65
CA ILE A 56 8.11 -0.44 -9.35
C ILE A 56 8.14 0.75 -8.40
N LYS A 57 7.00 1.08 -7.81
CA LYS A 57 6.89 2.05 -6.71
C LYS A 57 6.56 1.33 -5.41
N VAL A 58 7.34 1.61 -4.38
CA VAL A 58 7.15 1.05 -3.04
C VAL A 58 6.78 2.18 -2.11
N TYR A 59 5.57 2.11 -1.56
CA TYR A 59 5.07 3.03 -0.55
C TYR A 59 5.15 2.36 0.82
N ILE A 60 5.70 3.06 1.82
CA ILE A 60 5.94 2.52 3.15
C ILE A 60 5.16 3.34 4.18
N ASP A 61 4.33 2.68 4.98
CA ASP A 61 3.64 3.27 6.12
C ASP A 61 3.96 2.51 7.41
N LYS A 62 4.28 3.27 8.45
CA LYS A 62 4.73 2.73 9.74
C LYS A 62 3.71 1.85 10.45
N PHE A 63 2.41 2.03 10.19
CA PHE A 63 1.34 1.27 10.84
C PHE A 63 0.82 0.16 9.93
N TYR A 64 0.71 0.42 8.63
CA TYR A 64 0.23 -0.55 7.66
C TYR A 64 1.29 -1.59 7.30
N GLY A 65 2.47 -1.16 6.83
CA GLY A 65 3.42 -1.99 6.11
C GLY A 65 3.76 -1.34 4.78
N ILE A 66 3.64 -2.11 3.68
CA ILE A 66 4.03 -1.63 2.35
C ILE A 66 2.96 -1.88 1.29
N ILE A 67 2.89 -0.97 0.33
CA ILE A 67 2.13 -1.12 -0.91
C ILE A 67 3.13 -1.06 -2.06
N ILE A 68 3.09 -2.05 -2.94
CA ILE A 68 3.98 -2.15 -4.10
C ILE A 68 3.12 -2.03 -5.34
N GLN A 69 3.34 -0.99 -6.13
CA GLN A 69 2.77 -0.86 -7.47
C GLN A 69 3.82 -1.29 -8.49
N MET A 70 3.47 -2.24 -9.35
CA MET A 70 4.32 -2.72 -10.43
C MET A 70 3.60 -2.42 -11.74
N LYS A 71 4.22 -1.57 -12.56
CA LYS A 71 3.75 -1.24 -13.89
C LYS A 71 4.74 -1.82 -14.90
N ARG A 72 4.25 -2.74 -15.73
CA ARG A 72 5.02 -3.24 -16.88
C ARG A 72 5.11 -2.13 -17.91
N ASP A 73 6.32 -1.87 -18.39
CA ASP A 73 6.48 -0.96 -19.51
C ASP A 73 6.15 -1.68 -20.82
N SER A 74 5.37 -1.01 -21.67
CA SER A 74 4.94 -1.53 -22.96
C SER A 74 5.93 -1.07 -24.02
N ILE A 75 7.16 -1.56 -23.94
CA ILE A 75 8.13 -1.38 -25.03
C ILE A 75 7.96 -2.59 -25.97
N ASP A 76 7.73 -2.33 -27.26
CA ASP A 76 7.50 -3.32 -28.32
C ASP A 76 8.64 -4.35 -28.51
N TYR A 77 9.76 -4.20 -27.78
CA TYR A 77 10.93 -5.08 -27.82
C TYR A 77 11.02 -6.06 -26.63
N CYS A 78 10.05 -6.08 -25.73
CA CYS A 78 10.12 -6.91 -24.52
C CYS A 78 10.09 -8.43 -24.78
N ASP A 79 9.65 -8.88 -25.96
CA ASP A 79 9.61 -10.30 -26.33
C ASP A 79 11.02 -10.93 -26.49
N TYR A 80 12.08 -10.11 -26.49
CA TYR A 80 13.46 -10.59 -26.49
C TYR A 80 13.98 -11.02 -25.10
N PHE A 81 13.30 -10.63 -24.02
CA PHE A 81 13.71 -10.95 -22.64
C PHE A 81 13.11 -12.29 -22.20
N GLY A 82 13.61 -13.39 -22.76
CA GLY A 82 13.22 -14.74 -22.34
C GLY A 82 13.41 -14.94 -20.84
N ASN A 83 12.32 -15.03 -20.08
CA ASN A 83 12.27 -15.24 -18.62
C ASN A 83 13.09 -14.24 -17.76
N GLN A 84 13.54 -13.13 -18.31
CA GLN A 84 14.27 -12.11 -17.56
C GLN A 84 13.34 -11.02 -17.06
N ILE A 85 13.69 -10.42 -15.92
CA ILE A 85 13.03 -9.24 -15.39
C ILE A 85 14.07 -8.16 -15.14
N ASP A 86 13.77 -6.96 -15.60
CA ASP A 86 14.54 -5.76 -15.27
C ASP A 86 13.61 -4.80 -14.51
N MET A 87 14.16 -4.11 -13.51
CA MET A 87 13.37 -3.37 -12.54
C MET A 87 13.96 -2.00 -12.27
N ARG A 88 13.12 -0.98 -12.35
CA ARG A 88 13.38 0.32 -11.76
C ARG A 88 12.53 0.50 -10.52
N ILE A 89 13.18 0.52 -9.36
CA ILE A 89 12.49 0.62 -8.07
C ILE A 89 12.63 2.03 -7.52
N THR A 90 11.50 2.67 -7.23
CA THR A 90 11.43 3.94 -6.50
C THR A 90 10.76 3.69 -5.15
N ILE A 91 11.38 4.17 -4.08
CA ILE A 91 10.87 4.01 -2.71
C ILE A 91 10.38 5.38 -2.24
N GLU A 92 9.12 5.43 -1.84
CA GLU A 92 8.48 6.62 -1.29
C GLU A 92 8.32 6.40 0.23
N ASP A 93 9.19 7.05 0.99
CA ASP A 93 9.33 6.91 2.45
C ASP A 93 8.57 7.99 3.25
N ASN A 94 7.69 8.76 2.58
CA ASN A 94 7.01 9.92 3.18
C ASN A 94 5.48 9.87 3.22
N ASP A 95 4.86 8.72 2.94
CA ASP A 95 3.40 8.63 2.89
C ASP A 95 2.79 8.07 4.17
N SER A 96 2.03 8.92 4.87
CA SER A 96 1.02 8.41 5.81
C SER A 96 -0.12 7.82 5.00
N PHE A 97 -0.39 6.52 5.15
CA PHE A 97 -1.59 5.97 4.54
C PHE A 97 -2.84 6.53 5.24
N LEU A 98 -3.86 6.81 4.44
CA LEU A 98 -5.18 7.17 4.92
C LEU A 98 -6.16 6.05 4.62
N TYR A 99 -7.22 5.98 5.40
CA TYR A 99 -8.26 4.97 5.24
C TYR A 99 -9.56 5.70 4.96
N HIS A 100 -10.00 5.68 3.71
CA HIS A 100 -11.28 6.23 3.30
C HIS A 100 -12.39 5.33 3.84
N ILE A 101 -13.36 5.94 4.53
CA ILE A 101 -14.54 5.28 5.06
C ILE A 101 -15.80 6.00 4.56
N ASP A 102 -16.87 5.25 4.39
CA ASP A 102 -18.16 5.80 3.97
C ASP A 102 -18.95 6.37 5.16
N ASP A 103 -18.84 5.72 6.33
CA ASP A 103 -19.55 6.11 7.55
C ASP A 103 -18.62 6.19 8.76
N ILE A 104 -18.59 7.35 9.41
CA ILE A 104 -17.81 7.59 10.64
C ILE A 104 -18.28 6.74 11.82
N PHE A 105 -19.57 6.36 11.84
CA PHE A 105 -20.15 5.55 12.91
C PHE A 105 -19.77 4.06 12.79
N SER A 106 -19.13 3.66 11.69
CA SER A 106 -18.57 2.30 11.54
C SER A 106 -17.34 2.06 12.40
N ILE A 107 -16.69 3.12 12.90
CA ILE A 107 -15.46 3.00 13.69
C ILE A 107 -15.78 2.78 15.17
N ASP A 108 -15.22 1.70 15.73
CA ASP A 108 -15.26 1.43 17.17
C ASP A 108 -14.62 2.56 17.99
N SER A 109 -15.27 2.93 19.10
CA SER A 109 -14.79 3.87 20.11
C SER A 109 -13.32 3.69 20.54
N LYS A 110 -12.81 2.45 20.56
CA LYS A 110 -11.40 2.15 20.87
C LYS A 110 -10.45 2.65 19.78
N ILE A 111 -10.84 2.50 18.52
CA ILE A 111 -10.08 2.97 17.36
C ILE A 111 -10.11 4.49 17.30
N LEU A 112 -11.27 5.12 17.58
CA LEU A 112 -11.42 6.59 17.56
C LEU A 112 -10.38 7.32 18.42
N LYS A 113 -9.91 6.72 19.52
CA LYS A 113 -8.88 7.30 20.41
C LYS A 113 -7.45 7.22 19.87
N LYS A 114 -7.24 6.46 18.80
CA LYS A 114 -5.94 6.13 18.19
C LYS A 114 -5.81 6.68 16.77
N VAL A 115 -6.82 7.41 16.29
CA VAL A 115 -6.89 7.94 14.93
C VAL A 115 -7.33 9.41 14.94
N ASN A 116 -6.98 10.13 13.88
CA ASN A 116 -7.58 11.41 13.52
C ASN A 116 -8.53 11.20 12.35
N ILE A 117 -9.69 11.84 12.36
CA ILE A 117 -10.63 11.81 11.23
C ILE A 117 -10.56 13.13 10.50
N ILE A 118 -10.48 13.05 9.18
CA ILE A 118 -10.35 14.18 8.28
C ILE A 118 -11.54 14.13 7.32
N ARG A 119 -12.29 15.22 7.23
CA ARG A 119 -13.31 15.40 6.20
C ARG A 119 -12.69 16.11 5.02
N TYR A 120 -12.82 15.51 3.84
CA TYR A 120 -12.45 16.16 2.59
C TYR A 120 -13.51 15.89 1.54
N LYS A 121 -14.07 16.95 0.95
CA LYS A 121 -15.29 16.90 0.13
C LYS A 121 -16.44 16.20 0.92
N ASN A 122 -17.05 15.17 0.33
CA ASN A 122 -18.13 14.39 0.94
C ASN A 122 -17.64 13.08 1.58
N ASN A 123 -16.33 12.91 1.74
CA ASN A 123 -15.73 11.67 2.24
C ASN A 123 -15.04 11.88 3.59
N PHE A 124 -14.91 10.77 4.33
CA PHE A 124 -14.18 10.71 5.59
C PHE A 124 -12.92 9.88 5.44
N TYR A 125 -11.84 10.36 6.02
CA TYR A 125 -10.53 9.71 5.96
C TYR A 125 -9.97 9.57 7.36
N VAL A 126 -9.51 8.38 7.68
CA VAL A 126 -8.92 8.05 8.98
C VAL A 126 -7.41 8.07 8.83
N LYS A 127 -6.72 8.78 9.73
CA LYS A 127 -5.27 8.77 9.88
C LYS A 127 -4.92 8.11 11.20
N ILE A 128 -4.21 6.99 11.17
CA ILE A 128 -3.72 6.35 12.39
C ILE A 128 -2.64 7.24 13.02
N ILE A 129 -2.77 7.53 14.32
CA ILE A 129 -1.78 8.31 15.09
C ILE A 129 -1.11 7.48 16.19
N LYS A 130 -1.73 6.38 16.62
CA LYS A 130 -1.20 5.42 17.59
C LYS A 130 -1.36 3.98 17.08
N PRO A 131 -0.47 3.04 17.45
CA PRO A 131 -0.58 1.66 17.03
C PRO A 131 -1.96 1.06 17.35
N LEU A 132 -2.54 0.37 16.37
CA LEU A 132 -3.75 -0.44 16.53
C LEU A 132 -3.36 -1.88 16.84
N GLU A 133 -4.11 -2.55 17.71
CA GLU A 133 -4.02 -3.99 17.90
C GLU A 133 -4.52 -4.73 16.65
N ASN A 134 -4.13 -6.00 16.48
CA ASN A 134 -4.43 -6.77 15.27
C ASN A 134 -5.93 -6.77 14.92
N MET A 135 -6.79 -6.93 15.92
CA MET A 135 -8.23 -6.96 15.70
C MET A 135 -8.83 -5.57 15.42
N GLU A 136 -8.27 -4.51 16.02
CA GLU A 136 -8.64 -3.13 15.70
C GLU A 136 -8.27 -2.78 14.26
N PHE A 137 -7.07 -3.20 13.84
CA PHE A 137 -6.56 -2.97 12.49
C PHE A 137 -7.36 -3.76 11.44
N ALA A 138 -7.69 -5.02 11.71
CA ALA A 138 -8.54 -5.82 10.83
C ALA A 138 -9.92 -5.16 10.62
N LYS A 139 -10.58 -4.75 11.70
CA LYS A 139 -11.87 -4.02 11.63
C LYS A 139 -11.77 -2.73 10.82
N LEU A 140 -10.68 -1.98 10.97
CA LEU A 140 -10.47 -0.76 10.18
C LEU A 140 -10.38 -1.11 8.68
N LEU A 141 -9.62 -2.15 8.32
CA LEU A 141 -9.47 -2.58 6.92
C LEU A 141 -10.76 -3.12 6.30
N GLU A 142 -11.63 -3.76 7.08
CA GLU A 142 -12.94 -4.25 6.59
C GLU A 142 -13.89 -3.11 6.19
N ASN A 143 -13.79 -1.97 6.88
CA ASN A 143 -14.69 -0.83 6.69
C ASN A 143 -14.02 0.33 5.93
N SER A 144 -12.89 0.09 5.28
CA SER A 144 -12.15 1.15 4.62
C SER A 144 -11.45 0.74 3.34
N THR A 145 -11.19 1.75 2.51
CA THR A 145 -10.27 1.66 1.38
C THR A 145 -9.00 2.42 1.70
N ILE A 146 -7.85 1.79 1.50
CA ILE A 146 -6.55 2.43 1.74
C ILE A 146 -6.24 3.41 0.62
N ILE A 147 -5.89 4.63 1.01
CA ILE A 147 -5.47 5.73 0.17
C ILE A 147 -3.99 6.03 0.45
N TYR A 148 -3.21 6.19 -0.61
CA TYR A 148 -1.76 6.38 -0.59
C TYR A 148 -1.32 7.33 -1.73
N ASP A 149 -0.04 7.70 -1.81
CA ASP A 149 0.52 8.59 -2.85
C ASP A 149 -0.15 10.00 -2.88
N TYR A 150 -0.22 10.62 -4.05
CA TYR A 150 -0.72 11.97 -4.30
C TYR A 150 -2.10 12.27 -3.72
N GLU A 151 -2.96 11.26 -3.55
CA GLU A 151 -4.29 11.44 -2.99
C GLU A 151 -4.22 11.82 -1.51
N VAL A 152 -3.30 11.21 -0.76
CA VAL A 152 -3.05 11.55 0.66
C VAL A 152 -2.72 13.04 0.79
N ASN A 153 -1.82 13.53 -0.05
CA ASN A 153 -1.40 14.94 -0.01
C ASN A 153 -2.56 15.91 -0.24
N ASN A 154 -3.51 15.57 -1.12
CA ASN A 154 -4.71 16.38 -1.33
C ASN A 154 -5.60 16.40 -0.08
N VAL A 155 -5.84 15.24 0.54
CA VAL A 155 -6.66 15.13 1.75
C VAL A 155 -6.02 15.86 2.92
N LEU A 156 -4.72 15.68 3.15
CA LEU A 156 -4.02 16.31 4.27
C LEU A 156 -3.92 17.84 4.16
N LYS A 157 -3.73 18.37 2.94
CA LYS A 157 -3.58 19.82 2.72
C LYS A 157 -4.92 20.56 2.72
N LYS A 158 -5.99 19.93 2.22
CA LYS A 158 -7.28 20.59 1.96
C LYS A 158 -8.42 20.10 2.86
N GLY A 159 -8.23 18.97 3.54
CA GLY A 159 -9.20 18.39 4.46
C GLY A 159 -9.27 19.16 5.78
N LYS A 160 -10.41 19.02 6.45
CA LYS A 160 -10.65 19.60 7.78
C LYS A 160 -10.66 18.48 8.83
N PRO A 161 -9.87 18.59 9.92
CA PRO A 161 -9.97 17.64 11.01
C PRO A 161 -11.36 17.71 11.66
N LEU A 162 -11.91 16.55 11.99
CA LEU A 162 -13.15 16.41 12.74
C LEU A 162 -12.83 16.05 14.18
N ASN A 163 -13.39 16.83 15.11
CA ASN A 163 -13.42 16.46 16.52
C ASN A 163 -14.64 15.58 16.74
N VAL A 164 -14.42 14.28 16.89
CA VAL A 164 -15.49 13.29 17.14
C VAL A 164 -15.70 13.08 18.65
N PHE A 165 -14.98 13.84 19.48
CA PHE A 165 -15.14 13.91 20.92
C PHE A 165 -15.74 15.28 21.27
N SER A 166 -17.07 15.37 21.24
CA SER A 166 -17.85 16.48 21.80
C SER A 166 -19.12 15.91 22.41
#